data_AF-A0A932JR13-F1
#
_entry.id   AF-A0A932JR13-F1
#
_cell.length_a   1.000
_cell.length_b   1.000
_cell.length_c   1.000
_cell.angle_alpha   90.00
_cell.angle_beta   90.00
_cell.angle_gamma   90.00
#
_symmetry.space_group_name_H-M   'P 1'
#
loop_
_entity.id
_entity.type
_entity.pdbx_description
1 polymer ?
#
loop_
_entity_poly.entity_id
_entity_poly.type
_entity_poly.pdbx_seq_one_letter_code
_entity_poly.pdbx_strand_id
1 'polypeptide(L)'
;MKRFFLIAVIAAGGFYFYSKSKAVPPPEIPPPLPPEPPVIETEAPQVMSDRELERIRQATKDSDPQVRMAAIQLLYQLKDPRAYEILKQAMAIDTEPSVRRSALDLIRDAKRPESAQTLVKALQDSEVDLRIAALAALAEVGDPVTAPAVAGSLHDVEPSVRTAALTTLARIQQKVTDQHKISMDERKRQYELALAKYNEEIEARKRKGPKPRDLYDVFKPK
;
A
#
# COMPACT_ATOMS: atom_id res chain seq x y z
N MET A 1 1.15 -89.96 28.51
CA MET A 1 -0.27 -89.79 28.91
C MET A 1 -0.47 -88.35 29.37
N LYS A 2 -0.72 -87.39 28.47
CA LYS A 2 -2.04 -86.76 28.21
C LYS A 2 -2.80 -86.34 29.49
N ARG A 3 -2.64 -85.05 29.87
CA ARG A 3 -3.67 -83.99 29.88
C ARG A 3 -3.85 -83.19 31.20
N PHE A 4 -3.96 -81.88 31.00
CA PHE A 4 -4.54 -80.83 31.86
C PHE A 4 -3.67 -80.14 32.92
N PHE A 5 -2.64 -79.43 32.42
CA PHE A 5 -2.29 -78.09 32.92
C PHE A 5 -3.49 -77.15 32.71
N LEU A 6 -4.25 -76.83 33.75
CA LEU A 6 -5.27 -75.76 33.64
C LEU A 6 -5.72 -75.19 34.99
N ILE A 7 -4.81 -74.76 35.89
CA ILE A 7 -5.22 -73.91 37.04
C ILE A 7 -4.12 -72.87 37.38
N ALA A 8 -3.60 -72.14 36.39
CA ALA A 8 -2.65 -71.06 36.64
C ALA A 8 -2.90 -69.79 35.80
N VAL A 9 -4.16 -69.53 35.41
CA VAL A 9 -4.50 -68.32 34.62
C VAL A 9 -5.61 -67.47 35.24
N ILE A 10 -6.36 -67.95 36.25
CA ILE A 10 -7.59 -67.25 36.68
C ILE A 10 -7.33 -66.11 37.69
N ALA A 11 -6.25 -66.13 38.48
CA ALA A 11 -5.99 -65.04 39.45
C ALA A 11 -5.25 -63.83 38.86
N ALA A 12 -4.50 -63.98 37.75
CA ALA A 12 -3.77 -62.89 37.11
C ALA A 12 -4.63 -62.13 36.07
N GLY A 13 -5.63 -62.79 35.48
CA GLY A 13 -6.53 -62.17 34.49
C GLY A 13 -7.52 -61.17 35.08
N GLY A 14 -8.00 -61.40 36.31
CA GLY A 14 -8.96 -60.52 36.97
C GLY A 14 -8.38 -59.16 37.40
N PHE A 15 -7.11 -59.14 37.85
CA PHE A 15 -6.44 -57.90 38.22
C PHE A 15 -6.04 -57.05 37.00
N TYR A 16 -5.71 -57.70 35.87
CA TYR A 16 -5.36 -57.00 34.64
C TYR A 16 -6.56 -56.31 33.97
N PHE A 17 -7.79 -56.83 34.15
CA PHE A 17 -8.99 -56.16 33.65
C PHE A 17 -9.58 -55.12 34.61
N TYR A 18 -9.36 -55.25 35.92
CA TYR A 18 -9.86 -54.27 36.90
C TYR A 18 -9.06 -52.96 36.95
N SER A 19 -7.78 -52.93 36.53
CA SER A 19 -6.99 -51.69 36.55
C SER A 19 -7.17 -50.79 35.31
N LYS A 20 -7.93 -51.24 34.30
CA LYS A 20 -8.10 -50.51 33.03
C LYS A 20 -9.53 -50.08 32.70
N SER A 21 -10.50 -50.25 33.60
CA SER A 21 -11.82 -49.61 33.46
C SER A 21 -11.89 -48.32 34.29
N LYS A 22 -10.97 -47.38 34.07
CA LYS A 22 -11.32 -45.99 34.34
C LYS A 22 -12.31 -45.62 33.24
N ALA A 23 -13.60 -45.62 33.58
CA ALA A 23 -14.63 -45.07 32.71
C ALA A 23 -14.11 -43.71 32.22
N VAL A 24 -13.88 -43.60 30.91
CA VAL A 24 -13.55 -42.31 30.30
C VAL A 24 -14.75 -41.43 30.62
N PRO A 25 -14.60 -40.33 31.38
CA PRO A 25 -15.71 -39.45 31.63
C PRO A 25 -16.26 -39.03 30.27
N PRO A 26 -17.60 -39.00 30.10
CA PRO A 26 -18.18 -38.54 28.84
C PRO A 26 -17.53 -37.21 28.47
N PRO A 27 -17.15 -37.00 27.20
CA PRO A 27 -16.45 -35.79 26.80
C PRO A 27 -17.23 -34.60 27.33
N GLU A 28 -16.59 -33.78 28.17
CA GLU A 28 -17.19 -32.55 28.66
C GLU A 28 -17.62 -31.76 27.43
N ILE A 29 -18.92 -31.51 27.31
CA ILE A 29 -19.43 -30.64 26.25
C ILE A 29 -18.76 -29.30 26.51
N PRO A 30 -17.91 -28.80 25.59
CA PRO A 30 -17.26 -27.53 25.82
C PRO A 30 -18.35 -26.48 26.05
N PRO A 31 -18.16 -25.56 27.00
CA PRO A 31 -19.14 -24.53 27.27
C PRO A 31 -19.50 -23.84 25.95
N PRO A 32 -20.79 -23.51 25.73
CA PRO A 32 -21.20 -22.86 24.49
C PRO A 32 -20.31 -21.63 24.29
N LEU A 33 -19.77 -21.49 23.07
CA LEU A 33 -18.97 -20.34 22.73
C LEU A 33 -19.77 -19.08 23.09
N PRO A 34 -19.13 -18.05 23.68
CA PRO A 34 -19.81 -16.79 23.90
C PRO A 34 -20.42 -16.32 22.57
N PRO A 35 -21.60 -15.68 22.59
CA PRO A 35 -22.19 -15.13 21.38
C PRO A 35 -21.14 -14.26 20.69
N GLU A 36 -21.05 -14.37 19.36
CA GLU A 36 -20.17 -13.50 18.59
C GLU A 36 -20.45 -12.05 18.98
N PRO A 37 -19.40 -11.22 19.18
CA PRO A 37 -19.61 -9.81 19.46
C PRO A 37 -20.51 -9.23 18.37
N PRO A 38 -21.47 -8.34 18.72
CA PRO A 38 -22.39 -7.78 17.74
C PRO A 38 -21.59 -7.18 16.60
N VAL A 39 -22.01 -7.45 15.35
CA VAL A 39 -21.45 -6.81 14.17
C VAL A 39 -21.66 -5.32 14.33
N ILE A 40 -20.59 -4.58 14.65
CA ILE A 40 -20.61 -3.13 14.60
C ILE A 40 -20.67 -2.80 13.12
N GLU A 41 -21.80 -2.27 12.64
CA GLU A 41 -21.89 -1.70 11.29
C GLU A 41 -20.83 -0.59 11.18
N THR A 42 -19.68 -0.92 10.58
CA THR A 42 -18.53 -0.01 10.49
C THR A 42 -18.71 1.05 9.41
N GLU A 43 -19.70 0.87 8.52
CA GLU A 43 -19.98 1.79 7.43
C GLU A 43 -21.02 2.82 7.90
N ALA A 44 -20.66 4.10 7.78
CA ALA A 44 -21.58 5.19 8.05
C ALA A 44 -22.83 5.06 7.15
N PRO A 45 -24.04 5.42 7.65
CA PRO A 45 -25.25 5.33 6.87
C PRO A 45 -25.09 6.08 5.55
N GLN A 46 -25.42 5.42 4.45
CA GLN A 46 -25.43 6.04 3.13
C GLN A 46 -26.49 7.15 3.11
N VAL A 47 -26.04 8.41 3.12
CA VAL A 47 -26.94 9.58 3.17
C VAL A 47 -27.72 9.74 1.85
N MET A 48 -27.19 9.21 0.74
CA MET A 48 -27.80 9.32 -0.59
C MET A 48 -27.98 7.95 -1.22
N SER A 49 -29.12 7.77 -1.88
CA SER A 49 -29.41 6.61 -2.71
C SER A 49 -28.63 6.64 -4.03
N ASP A 50 -28.44 5.47 -4.65
CA ASP A 50 -27.84 5.36 -5.99
C ASP A 50 -28.53 6.24 -7.03
N ARG A 51 -29.85 6.42 -6.92
CA ARG A 51 -30.63 7.29 -7.80
C ARG A 51 -30.26 8.76 -7.63
N GLU A 52 -30.01 9.20 -6.40
CA GLU A 52 -29.57 10.57 -6.12
C GLU A 52 -28.13 10.80 -6.59
N LEU A 53 -27.24 9.83 -6.36
CA LEU A 53 -25.87 9.88 -6.88
C LEU A 53 -25.86 9.99 -8.41
N GLU A 54 -26.72 9.23 -9.11
CA GLU A 54 -26.80 9.32 -10.56
C GLU A 54 -27.31 10.69 -11.05
N ARG A 55 -28.24 11.31 -10.33
CA ARG A 55 -28.67 12.69 -10.63
C ARG A 55 -27.52 13.70 -10.45
N ILE A 56 -26.74 13.56 -9.38
CA ILE A 56 -25.58 14.43 -9.15
C ILE A 56 -24.53 14.22 -10.25
N ARG A 57 -24.27 12.97 -10.66
CA ARG A 57 -23.37 12.68 -11.80
C ARG A 57 -23.86 13.32 -13.10
N GLN A 58 -25.16 13.34 -13.35
CA GLN A 58 -25.73 14.03 -14.51
C GLN A 58 -25.54 15.55 -14.43
N ALA A 59 -25.68 16.14 -13.24
CA ALA A 59 -25.49 17.58 -13.02
C ALA A 59 -24.05 18.05 -13.28
N THR A 60 -23.06 17.16 -13.36
CA THR A 60 -21.69 17.49 -13.81
C THR A 60 -21.63 17.96 -15.26
N LYS A 61 -22.72 17.79 -16.02
CA LYS A 61 -22.87 18.22 -17.43
C LYS A 61 -23.92 19.31 -17.60
N ASP A 62 -24.33 19.96 -16.52
CA ASP A 62 -25.31 21.04 -16.58
C ASP A 62 -24.82 22.21 -17.45
N SER A 63 -25.75 22.95 -18.05
CA SER A 63 -25.43 24.17 -18.78
C SER A 63 -24.76 25.24 -17.91
N ASP A 64 -25.13 25.32 -16.63
CA ASP A 64 -24.57 26.29 -15.69
C ASP A 64 -23.26 25.78 -15.09
N PRO A 65 -22.13 26.50 -15.26
CA PRO A 65 -20.83 26.10 -14.70
C PRO A 65 -20.83 25.99 -13.17
N GLN A 66 -21.63 26.78 -12.47
CA GLN A 66 -21.74 26.70 -11.01
C GLN A 66 -22.40 25.39 -10.57
N VAL A 67 -23.42 24.94 -11.31
CA VAL A 67 -24.07 23.65 -11.07
C VAL A 67 -23.12 22.50 -11.35
N ARG A 68 -22.38 22.56 -12.48
CA ARG A 68 -21.33 21.57 -12.79
C ARG A 68 -20.31 21.49 -11.67
N MET A 69 -19.80 22.63 -11.22
CA MET A 69 -18.80 22.70 -10.15
C MET A 69 -19.31 22.10 -8.84
N ALA A 70 -20.50 22.51 -8.40
CA ALA A 70 -21.09 22.02 -7.16
C ALA A 70 -21.31 20.49 -7.21
N ALA A 71 -21.75 19.97 -8.35
CA ALA A 71 -21.92 18.53 -8.55
C ALA A 71 -20.58 17.78 -8.47
N ILE A 72 -19.54 18.29 -9.14
CA ILE A 72 -18.19 17.70 -9.12
C ILE A 72 -17.61 17.69 -7.70
N GLN A 73 -17.72 18.81 -6.99
CA GLN A 73 -17.24 18.93 -5.60
C GLN A 73 -17.98 17.97 -4.67
N LEU A 74 -19.30 17.88 -4.79
CA LEU A 74 -20.10 16.97 -3.97
C LEU A 74 -19.71 15.52 -4.23
N LEU A 75 -19.57 15.09 -5.49
CA LEU A 75 -19.13 13.72 -5.81
C LEU A 75 -17.74 13.42 -5.25
N TYR A 76 -16.83 14.38 -5.29
CA TYR A 76 -15.50 14.23 -4.70
C TYR A 76 -15.56 14.09 -3.17
N GLN A 77 -16.37 14.90 -2.49
CA GLN A 77 -16.56 14.83 -1.03
C GLN A 77 -17.21 13.51 -0.60
N LEU A 78 -18.20 13.03 -1.37
CA LEU A 78 -18.85 11.75 -1.17
C LEU A 78 -17.95 10.56 -1.52
N LYS A 79 -16.73 10.81 -2.02
CA LYS A 79 -15.80 9.78 -2.50
C LYS A 79 -16.45 8.86 -3.53
N ASP A 80 -17.30 9.43 -4.38
CA ASP A 80 -17.92 8.68 -5.46
C ASP A 80 -16.80 8.04 -6.32
N PRO A 81 -16.86 6.74 -6.62
CA PRO A 81 -15.78 6.05 -7.34
C PRO A 81 -15.52 6.62 -8.75
N ARG A 82 -16.49 7.34 -9.32
CA ARG A 82 -16.38 8.01 -10.63
C ARG A 82 -15.89 9.46 -10.53
N ALA A 83 -15.85 10.05 -9.33
CA ALA A 83 -15.51 11.46 -9.13
C ALA A 83 -14.16 11.83 -9.77
N TYR A 84 -13.15 10.97 -9.65
CA TYR A 84 -11.83 11.28 -10.19
C TYR A 84 -11.78 11.28 -11.72
N GLU A 85 -12.51 10.38 -12.39
CA GLU A 85 -12.61 10.42 -13.85
C GLU A 85 -13.43 11.63 -14.33
N ILE A 86 -14.47 12.01 -13.58
CA ILE A 86 -15.24 13.23 -13.82
C ILE A 86 -14.34 14.47 -13.69
N LEU A 87 -13.49 14.53 -12.65
CA LEU A 87 -12.51 15.61 -12.47
C LEU A 87 -11.54 15.72 -13.65
N LYS A 88 -10.98 14.58 -14.08
CA LYS A 88 -10.09 14.54 -15.25
C LYS A 88 -10.78 15.05 -16.52
N GLN A 89 -12.04 14.69 -16.73
CA GLN A 89 -12.83 15.18 -17.86
C GLN A 89 -13.08 16.68 -17.74
N ALA A 90 -13.57 17.15 -16.59
CA ALA A 90 -13.83 18.57 -16.36
C ALA A 90 -12.56 19.42 -16.60
N MET A 91 -11.42 19.02 -16.05
CA MET A 91 -10.14 19.70 -16.28
C MET A 91 -9.72 19.71 -17.76
N ALA A 92 -10.04 18.67 -18.53
CA ALA A 92 -9.57 18.52 -19.90
C ALA A 92 -10.46 19.20 -20.95
N ILE A 93 -11.79 19.24 -20.74
CA ILE A 93 -12.74 19.62 -21.79
C ILE A 93 -13.80 20.63 -21.36
N ASP A 94 -13.85 21.05 -20.08
CA ASP A 94 -14.85 22.05 -19.68
C ASP A 94 -14.56 23.40 -20.34
N THR A 95 -15.61 24.03 -20.87
CA THR A 95 -15.49 25.32 -21.57
C THR A 95 -15.17 26.46 -20.62
N GLU A 96 -15.58 26.34 -19.35
CA GLU A 96 -15.44 27.38 -18.35
C GLU A 96 -14.09 27.28 -17.62
N PRO A 97 -13.20 28.29 -17.72
CA PRO A 97 -11.91 28.30 -17.02
C PRO A 97 -12.01 28.06 -15.51
N SER A 98 -13.02 28.64 -14.86
CA SER A 98 -13.22 28.46 -13.43
C SER A 98 -13.52 27.01 -13.07
N VAL A 99 -14.23 26.28 -13.94
CA VAL A 99 -14.50 24.85 -13.73
C VAL A 99 -13.22 24.02 -13.89
N ARG A 100 -12.46 24.27 -14.96
CA ARG A 100 -11.17 23.60 -15.18
C ARG A 100 -10.19 23.86 -14.03
N ARG A 101 -10.15 25.09 -13.51
CA ARG A 101 -9.27 25.50 -12.39
C ARG A 101 -9.57 24.71 -11.13
N SER A 102 -10.83 24.62 -10.70
CA SER A 102 -11.13 23.89 -9.47
C SER A 102 -11.01 22.38 -9.66
N ALA A 103 -11.29 21.86 -10.86
CA ALA A 103 -11.00 20.46 -11.17
C ALA A 103 -9.50 20.15 -11.01
N LEU A 104 -8.62 21.04 -11.49
CA LEU A 104 -7.17 20.94 -11.30
C LEU A 104 -6.77 21.00 -9.81
N ASP A 105 -7.35 21.91 -9.02
CA ASP A 105 -7.09 21.99 -7.57
C ASP A 105 -7.48 20.69 -6.86
N LEU A 106 -8.66 20.13 -7.18
CA LEU A 106 -9.10 18.85 -6.60
C LEU A 106 -8.21 17.68 -7.05
N ILE A 107 -7.74 17.66 -8.30
CA ILE A 107 -6.78 16.65 -8.80
C ILE A 107 -5.44 16.73 -8.08
N ARG A 108 -4.96 17.95 -7.80
CA ARG A 108 -3.75 18.19 -6.99
C ARG A 108 -3.96 17.68 -5.57
N ASP A 109 -5.07 18.03 -4.93
CA ASP A 109 -5.37 17.69 -3.54
C ASP A 109 -5.60 16.18 -3.34
N ALA A 110 -6.10 15.48 -4.37
CA ALA A 110 -6.24 14.03 -4.36
C ALA A 110 -4.89 13.29 -4.22
N LYS A 111 -3.77 13.95 -4.58
CA LYS A 111 -2.38 13.42 -4.48
C LYS A 111 -2.23 11.99 -5.03
N ARG A 112 -3.01 11.68 -6.06
CA ARG A 112 -3.00 10.38 -6.72
C ARG A 112 -1.75 10.23 -7.59
N PRO A 113 -1.08 9.06 -7.60
CA PRO A 113 0.04 8.82 -8.49
C PRO A 113 -0.30 9.08 -9.96
N GLU A 114 -1.54 8.79 -10.36
CA GLU A 114 -2.02 8.96 -11.73
C GLU A 114 -2.31 10.43 -12.11
N SER A 115 -2.26 11.37 -11.15
CA SER A 115 -2.48 12.80 -11.40
C SER A 115 -1.39 13.41 -12.29
N ALA A 116 -0.16 12.88 -12.27
CA ALA A 116 0.97 13.43 -13.02
C ALA A 116 0.67 13.60 -14.52
N GLN A 117 0.17 12.55 -15.18
CA GLN A 117 -0.15 12.59 -16.61
C GLN A 117 -1.31 13.54 -16.92
N THR A 118 -2.26 13.66 -15.98
CA THR A 118 -3.39 14.58 -16.12
C THR A 118 -2.89 16.03 -16.02
N LEU A 119 -2.08 16.35 -15.03
CA LEU A 119 -1.49 17.68 -14.84
C LEU A 119 -0.60 18.10 -16.02
N VAL A 120 0.12 17.16 -16.65
CA VAL A 120 0.90 17.41 -17.87
C VAL A 120 0.00 17.95 -19.01
N LYS A 121 -1.24 17.46 -19.14
CA LYS A 121 -2.16 17.98 -20.16
C LYS A 121 -2.55 19.44 -19.91
N ALA A 122 -2.70 19.82 -18.64
CA ALA A 122 -3.06 21.19 -18.25
C ALA A 122 -1.94 22.22 -18.52
N LEU A 123 -0.71 21.76 -18.83
CA LEU A 123 0.37 22.64 -19.32
C LEU A 123 0.08 23.26 -20.69
N GLN A 124 -0.94 22.77 -21.39
CA GLN A 124 -1.36 23.28 -22.70
C GLN A 124 -2.72 23.99 -22.63
N ASP A 125 -3.20 24.33 -21.44
CA ASP A 125 -4.46 25.07 -21.28
C ASP A 125 -4.36 26.47 -21.92
N SER A 126 -5.47 26.96 -22.48
CA SER A 126 -5.54 28.30 -23.07
C SER A 126 -5.24 29.38 -22.04
N GLU A 127 -5.64 29.15 -20.79
CA GLU A 127 -5.51 30.12 -19.71
C GLU A 127 -4.14 30.03 -19.05
N VAL A 128 -3.46 31.18 -18.99
CA VAL A 128 -2.15 31.34 -18.34
C VAL A 128 -2.17 30.83 -16.90
N ASP A 129 -3.20 31.21 -16.13
CA ASP A 129 -3.32 30.85 -14.72
C ASP A 129 -3.45 29.34 -14.50
N LEU A 130 -4.10 28.63 -15.43
CA LEU A 130 -4.20 27.17 -15.36
C LEU A 130 -2.88 26.49 -15.70
N ARG A 131 -2.13 27.00 -16.69
CA ARG A 131 -0.78 26.48 -16.98
C ARG A 131 0.17 26.65 -15.80
N ILE A 132 0.13 27.81 -15.14
CA ILE A 132 0.92 28.07 -13.91
C ILE A 132 0.50 27.15 -12.78
N ALA A 133 -0.81 26.98 -12.56
CA ALA A 133 -1.32 26.10 -11.52
C ALA A 133 -0.94 24.62 -11.76
N ALA A 134 -0.96 24.17 -13.02
CA ALA A 134 -0.51 22.84 -13.42
C ALA A 134 0.99 22.64 -13.12
N LEU A 135 1.83 23.63 -13.41
CA LEU A 135 3.25 23.61 -13.06
C LEU A 135 3.46 23.52 -11.55
N ALA A 136 2.74 24.32 -10.76
CA ALA A 136 2.80 24.25 -9.30
C ALA A 136 2.40 22.86 -8.76
N ALA A 137 1.32 22.28 -9.28
CA ALA A 137 0.88 20.94 -8.91
C ALA A 137 1.91 19.86 -9.29
N LEU A 138 2.54 19.97 -10.47
CA LEU A 138 3.61 19.06 -10.89
C LEU A 138 4.86 19.19 -10.01
N ALA A 139 5.18 20.39 -9.51
CA ALA A 139 6.27 20.61 -8.57
C ALA A 139 6.00 19.92 -7.22
N GLU A 140 4.74 19.92 -6.77
CA GLU A 140 4.30 19.22 -5.57
C GLU A 140 4.31 17.71 -5.72
N VAL A 141 3.92 17.18 -6.89
CA VAL A 141 4.05 15.75 -7.20
C VAL A 141 5.54 15.38 -7.24
N GLY A 142 6.32 16.12 -8.03
CA GLY A 142 7.76 15.94 -8.16
C GLY A 142 8.15 14.63 -8.84
N ASP A 143 7.27 14.11 -9.71
CA ASP A 143 7.55 12.91 -10.52
C ASP A 143 8.53 13.26 -11.64
N PRO A 144 9.74 12.66 -11.67
CA PRO A 144 10.76 12.95 -12.67
C PRO A 144 10.32 12.63 -14.10
N VAL A 145 9.36 11.72 -14.28
CA VAL A 145 8.82 11.36 -15.61
C VAL A 145 8.17 12.57 -16.29
N THR A 146 7.70 13.55 -15.53
CA THR A 146 7.04 14.76 -16.05
C THR A 146 8.02 15.84 -16.51
N ALA A 147 9.31 15.72 -16.17
CA ALA A 147 10.31 16.77 -16.44
C ALA A 147 10.42 17.17 -17.92
N PRO A 148 10.37 16.26 -18.92
CA PRO A 148 10.39 16.65 -20.32
C PRO A 148 9.19 17.50 -20.73
N ALA A 149 7.99 17.21 -20.21
CA ALA A 149 6.80 17.99 -20.50
C ALA A 149 6.89 19.39 -19.85
N VAL A 150 7.34 19.47 -18.60
CA VAL A 150 7.59 20.75 -17.91
C VAL A 150 8.65 21.59 -18.65
N ALA A 151 9.70 20.95 -19.18
CA ALA A 151 10.71 21.64 -19.98
C ALA A 151 10.14 22.28 -21.26
N GLY A 152 9.09 21.69 -21.85
CA GLY A 152 8.37 22.31 -22.96
C GLY A 152 7.80 23.69 -22.62
N SER A 153 7.34 23.90 -21.38
CA SER A 153 6.81 25.18 -20.89
C SER A 153 7.88 26.27 -20.73
N LEU A 154 9.18 25.96 -20.89
CA LEU A 154 10.24 26.98 -20.97
C LEU A 154 10.15 27.82 -22.25
N HIS A 155 9.38 27.36 -23.23
CA HIS A 155 9.14 28.06 -24.49
C HIS A 155 7.73 28.68 -24.54
N ASP A 156 7.02 28.73 -23.41
CA ASP A 156 5.69 29.34 -23.36
C ASP A 156 5.76 30.83 -23.75
N VAL A 157 4.71 31.31 -24.42
CA VAL A 157 4.57 32.71 -24.82
C VAL A 157 4.62 33.65 -23.62
N GLU A 158 4.08 33.21 -22.49
CA GLU A 158 3.89 34.00 -21.30
C GLU A 158 5.12 33.87 -20.36
N PRO A 159 5.80 35.00 -20.03
CA PRO A 159 6.98 34.98 -19.16
C PRO A 159 6.75 34.37 -17.77
N SER A 160 5.56 34.56 -17.19
CA SER A 160 5.22 33.98 -15.89
C SER A 160 5.17 32.46 -15.93
N VAL A 161 4.69 31.86 -17.02
CA VAL A 161 4.69 30.40 -17.23
C VAL A 161 6.13 29.87 -17.36
N ARG A 162 6.99 30.54 -18.14
CA ARG A 162 8.41 30.15 -18.27
C ARG A 162 9.13 30.16 -16.92
N THR A 163 8.85 31.17 -16.10
CA THR A 163 9.42 31.29 -14.75
C THR A 163 8.93 30.16 -13.85
N ALA A 164 7.63 29.87 -13.86
CA ALA A 164 7.05 28.75 -13.11
C ALA A 164 7.63 27.39 -13.55
N ALA A 165 7.93 27.22 -14.84
CA ALA A 165 8.54 26.01 -15.36
C ALA A 165 9.95 25.78 -14.82
N LEU A 166 10.79 26.83 -14.77
CA LEU A 166 12.11 26.76 -14.14
C LEU A 166 12.03 26.36 -12.66
N THR A 167 11.12 26.99 -11.90
CA THR A 167 10.90 26.64 -10.49
C THR A 167 10.46 25.18 -10.33
N THR A 168 9.56 24.72 -11.20
CA THR A 168 9.04 23.34 -11.19
C THR A 168 10.15 22.32 -11.45
N LEU A 169 10.97 22.53 -12.47
CA LEU A 169 12.11 21.66 -12.79
C LEU A 169 13.11 21.60 -11.62
N ALA A 170 13.41 22.75 -10.99
CA ALA A 170 14.29 22.80 -9.83
C ALA A 170 13.73 21.95 -8.67
N ARG A 171 12.42 22.02 -8.41
CA ARG A 171 11.76 21.21 -7.37
C ARG A 171 11.78 19.72 -7.68
N ILE A 172 11.52 19.33 -8.93
CA ILE A 172 11.61 17.93 -9.38
C ILE A 172 13.04 17.40 -9.14
N GLN A 173 14.05 18.14 -9.59
CA GLN A 173 15.46 17.76 -9.40
C GLN A 173 15.84 17.64 -7.91
N GLN A 174 15.36 18.56 -7.07
CA GLN A 174 15.59 18.49 -5.64
C GLN A 174 15.03 17.19 -5.03
N LYS A 175 13.77 16.84 -5.33
CA LYS A 175 13.17 15.60 -4.84
C LYS A 175 13.92 14.35 -5.28
N VAL A 176 14.35 14.29 -6.55
CA VAL A 176 15.18 13.17 -7.05
C VAL A 176 16.47 13.05 -6.26
N THR A 177 17.12 14.19 -6.01
CA THR A 177 18.38 14.23 -5.25
C THR A 177 18.18 13.76 -3.81
N ASP A 178 17.11 14.18 -3.16
CA ASP A 178 16.77 13.79 -1.79
C ASP A 178 16.44 12.29 -1.71
N GLN A 179 15.64 11.77 -2.65
CA GLN A 179 15.33 10.35 -2.75
C GLN A 179 16.60 9.51 -3.00
N HIS A 180 17.50 9.99 -3.86
CA HIS A 180 18.77 9.31 -4.11
C HIS A 180 19.63 9.22 -2.84
N LYS A 181 19.77 10.33 -2.09
CA LYS A 181 20.50 10.35 -0.82
C LYS A 181 19.92 9.34 0.18
N ILE A 182 18.60 9.35 0.38
CA ILE A 182 17.92 8.40 1.27
C ILE A 182 18.20 6.95 0.85
N SER A 183 18.12 6.65 -0.45
CA SER A 183 18.41 5.31 -0.97
C SER A 183 19.87 4.90 -0.73
N MET A 184 20.81 5.83 -0.84
CA MET A 184 22.23 5.56 -0.61
C MET A 184 22.52 5.32 0.87
N ASP A 185 21.93 6.11 1.76
CA ASP A 185 22.04 5.93 3.21
C ASP A 185 21.48 4.58 3.66
N GLU A 186 20.32 4.19 3.13
CA GLU A 186 19.74 2.88 3.43
C GLU A 186 20.62 1.74 2.91
N ARG A 187 21.15 1.85 1.69
CA ARG A 187 22.07 0.83 1.14
C ARG A 187 23.34 0.69 1.98
N LYS A 188 23.90 1.81 2.42
CA LYS A 188 25.07 1.83 3.30
C LYS A 188 24.76 1.14 4.63
N ARG A 189 23.62 1.46 5.25
CA ARG A 189 23.16 0.83 6.49
C ARG A 189 22.97 -0.68 6.34
N GLN A 190 22.34 -1.12 5.25
CA GLN A 190 22.15 -2.55 4.97
C GLN A 190 23.49 -3.28 4.82
N TYR A 191 24.47 -2.66 4.16
CA TYR A 191 25.82 -3.21 4.04
C TYR A 191 26.51 -3.32 5.41
N GLU A 192 26.45 -2.28 6.24
CA GLU A 192 27.05 -2.28 7.58
C GLU A 192 26.44 -3.37 8.47
N LEU A 193 25.11 -3.56 8.41
CA LEU A 193 24.43 -4.65 9.12
C LEU A 193 24.84 -6.03 8.60
N ALA A 194 24.99 -6.20 7.29
CA ALA A 194 25.45 -7.45 6.69
C ALA A 194 26.90 -7.76 7.11
N LEU A 195 27.77 -6.75 7.14
CA LEU A 195 29.16 -6.89 7.56
C LEU A 195 29.27 -7.24 9.05
N ALA A 196 28.44 -6.62 9.91
CA ALA A 196 28.38 -6.95 11.33
C ALA A 196 27.96 -8.41 11.56
N LYS A 197 26.91 -8.87 10.87
CA LYS A 197 26.45 -10.27 10.91
C LYS A 197 27.55 -11.23 10.46
N TYR A 198 28.20 -10.92 9.34
CA TYR A 198 29.31 -11.74 8.83
C TYR A 198 30.46 -11.86 9.84
N ASN A 199 30.86 -10.74 10.46
CA ASN A 199 31.93 -10.75 11.46
C ASN A 199 31.54 -11.55 12.71
N GLU A 200 30.28 -11.43 13.16
CA GLU A 200 29.77 -12.23 14.29
C GLU A 200 29.80 -13.74 13.98
N GLU A 201 29.43 -14.16 12.76
CA GLU A 201 29.52 -15.55 12.32
C GLU A 201 30.95 -16.07 12.32
N ILE A 202 31.90 -15.28 11.84
CA ILE A 202 33.33 -15.63 11.84
C ILE A 202 33.82 -15.82 13.28
N GLU A 203 33.50 -14.91 14.19
CA GLU A 203 33.87 -15.03 15.59
C GLU A 203 33.19 -16.23 16.28
N ALA A 204 31.93 -16.52 15.95
CA ALA A 204 31.23 -17.70 16.45
C ALA A 204 31.88 -19.02 15.97
N ARG A 205 32.37 -19.07 14.71
CA ARG A 205 33.13 -20.22 14.19
C ARG A 205 34.46 -20.40 14.92
N LYS A 206 35.19 -19.32 15.17
CA LYS A 206 36.44 -19.36 15.96
C LYS A 206 36.19 -19.90 17.38
N ARG A 207 35.12 -19.44 18.05
CA ARG A 207 34.75 -19.91 19.41
C ARG A 207 34.38 -21.38 19.45
N LYS A 208 33.75 -21.93 18.40
CA LYS A 208 33.32 -23.34 18.37
C LYS A 208 34.48 -24.34 18.17
N GLY A 209 35.68 -23.87 17.79
CA GLY A 209 36.85 -24.71 17.52
C GLY A 209 36.64 -25.72 16.38
N PRO A 210 37.69 -26.38 15.86
CA PRO A 210 37.52 -27.48 14.92
C PRO A 210 36.70 -28.60 15.58
N LYS A 211 35.74 -29.20 14.85
CA LYS A 211 35.06 -30.40 15.33
C LYS A 211 36.13 -31.48 15.59
N PRO A 212 36.14 -32.15 16.75
CA PRO A 212 37.12 -33.19 17.07
C PRO A 212 36.78 -34.48 16.30
N ARG A 213 36.99 -34.48 14.99
CA ARG A 213 37.11 -35.65 14.13
C ARG A 213 38.01 -35.21 12.99
N ASP A 214 39.29 -35.59 13.09
CA ASP A 214 40.30 -35.67 12.00
C ASP A 214 41.73 -35.63 12.57
N LEU A 215 41.92 -35.36 13.87
CA LEU A 215 43.24 -35.35 14.51
C LEU A 215 43.81 -36.76 14.83
N TYR A 216 43.08 -37.85 14.59
CA TYR A 216 43.52 -39.22 14.95
C TYR A 216 43.48 -40.28 13.82
N ASP A 217 43.03 -39.96 12.60
CA ASP A 217 43.02 -40.95 11.50
C ASP A 217 44.28 -40.91 10.61
N VAL A 218 45.28 -40.07 10.94
CA VAL A 218 46.54 -39.98 10.17
C VAL A 218 47.61 -41.00 10.63
N PHE A 219 47.36 -41.77 11.70
CA PHE A 219 48.32 -42.76 12.24
C PHE A 219 47.79 -44.21 12.23
N LYS A 220 47.18 -44.65 11.13
CA LYS A 220 47.04 -46.10 10.87
C LYS A 220 48.12 -46.55 9.87
N PRO A 221 49.13 -47.33 10.29
CA PRO A 221 50.06 -47.94 9.36
C PRO A 221 49.33 -48.96 8.46
N LYS A 222 49.82 -49.07 7.21
CA LYS A 222 49.33 -49.94 6.14
C LYS A 222 49.32 -51.42 6.50
#